data_AF-A0A955WBH4-F1
#
_entry.id   AF-A0A955WBH4-F1
#
_cell.length_a   1.000
_cell.length_b   1.000
_cell.length_c   1.000
_cell.angle_alpha   90.00
_cell.angle_beta   90.00
_cell.angle_gamma   90.00
#
_symmetry.space_group_name_H-M   'P 1'
#
loop_
_entity.id
_entity.type
_entity.pdbx_description
1 polymer ?
#
loop_
_entity_poly.entity_id
_entity_poly.type
_entity_poly.pdbx_seq_one_letter_code
_entity_poly.pdbx_strand_id
1 'polypeptide(L)'
;MKCDLVQRHMGALVDGELDPATQIEFERHIEACADCQELVELDRVIRHELRARAQTTVTPSSLEERVRLALQQAPAEQRRAPIVTISPVPLKQAVPMVAAAAALFMVVGSVGVTDDANVTSASMLEDVVQLHSSQLPSDVAEP
;
A
#
# COMPACT_ATOMS: atom_id res chain seq x y z
N MET A 1 -7.20 -20.49 -0.03
CA MET A 1 -6.91 -20.26 -1.47
C MET A 1 -6.50 -21.58 -2.12
N LYS A 2 -6.67 -21.73 -3.44
CA LYS A 2 -6.26 -22.92 -4.20
C LYS A 2 -4.86 -22.72 -4.78
N CYS A 3 -4.01 -23.74 -4.74
CA CYS A 3 -2.64 -23.68 -5.28
C CYS A 3 -2.62 -23.24 -6.75
N ASP A 4 -3.55 -23.75 -7.56
CA ASP A 4 -3.69 -23.40 -8.98
C ASP A 4 -3.86 -21.88 -9.22
N LEU A 5 -4.49 -21.15 -8.29
CA LEU A 5 -4.60 -19.70 -8.40
C LEU A 5 -3.24 -19.02 -8.19
N VAL A 6 -2.46 -19.50 -7.21
CA VAL A 6 -1.11 -18.98 -6.96
C VAL A 6 -0.19 -19.28 -8.12
N GLN A 7 -0.24 -20.49 -8.66
CA GLN A 7 0.57 -20.90 -9.80
C GLN A 7 0.30 -20.03 -11.03
N ARG A 8 -0.97 -19.72 -11.31
CA ARG A 8 -1.37 -18.86 -12.43
C ARG A 8 -0.93 -17.39 -12.28
N HIS A 9 -0.83 -16.89 -11.05
CA HIS A 9 -0.47 -15.50 -10.76
C HIS A 9 0.91 -15.34 -10.11
N MET A 10 1.75 -16.38 -10.18
CA MET A 10 3.06 -16.40 -9.53
C MET A 10 4.00 -15.30 -10.03
N GLY A 11 3.94 -14.99 -11.33
CA GLY A 11 4.75 -13.92 -11.90
C GLY A 11 4.43 -12.56 -11.26
N ALA A 12 3.15 -12.19 -11.25
CA ALA A 12 2.67 -10.95 -10.63
C ALA A 12 2.99 -10.89 -9.14
N LEU A 13 2.88 -12.02 -8.43
CA LEU A 13 3.28 -12.12 -7.02
C LEU A 13 4.76 -11.79 -6.81
N VAL A 14 5.65 -12.38 -7.61
CA VAL A 14 7.11 -12.20 -7.46
C VAL A 14 7.55 -10.80 -7.91
N ASP A 15 6.86 -10.20 -8.88
CA ASP A 15 7.11 -8.84 -9.35
C ASP A 15 6.48 -7.76 -8.45
N GLY A 16 5.62 -8.14 -7.50
CA GLY A 16 4.95 -7.22 -6.60
C GLY A 16 3.83 -6.41 -7.26
N GLU A 17 3.20 -6.96 -8.30
CA GLU A 17 2.15 -6.33 -9.10
C GLU A 17 0.73 -6.62 -8.59
N LEU A 18 0.60 -7.51 -7.59
CA LEU A 18 -0.69 -7.78 -6.96
C LEU A 18 -1.14 -6.59 -6.10
N ASP A 19 -2.45 -6.38 -6.00
CA ASP A 19 -2.98 -5.43 -5.04
C ASP A 19 -2.66 -5.88 -3.60
N PRO A 20 -2.58 -4.95 -2.62
CA PRO A 20 -2.13 -5.29 -1.27
C PRO A 20 -2.97 -6.35 -0.56
N ALA A 21 -4.28 -6.43 -0.83
CA ALA A 21 -5.13 -7.41 -0.19
C ALA A 21 -4.84 -8.81 -0.75
N THR A 22 -4.77 -8.93 -2.08
CA THR A 22 -4.42 -10.18 -2.75
C THR A 22 -3.01 -10.65 -2.40
N GLN A 23 -2.05 -9.73 -2.29
CA GLN A 23 -0.69 -10.04 -1.86
C GLN A 23 -0.66 -10.78 -0.52
N ILE A 24 -1.40 -10.25 0.49
CA ILE A 24 -1.47 -10.86 1.82
C ILE A 24 -2.13 -12.24 1.77
N GLU A 25 -3.18 -12.41 0.97
CA GLU A 25 -3.83 -13.72 0.83
C GLU A 25 -2.89 -14.76 0.21
N PHE A 26 -2.07 -14.33 -0.76
CA PHE A 26 -1.09 -15.17 -1.41
C PHE A 26 0.04 -15.57 -0.48
N GLU A 27 0.62 -14.61 0.23
CA GLU A 27 1.66 -14.85 1.24
C GLU A 27 1.19 -15.83 2.30
N ARG A 28 -0.03 -15.65 2.83
CA ARG A 28 -0.61 -16.57 3.83
C ARG A 28 -0.73 -18.00 3.30
N HIS A 29 -1.08 -18.18 2.03
CA HIS A 29 -1.15 -19.52 1.44
C HIS A 29 0.24 -20.14 1.29
N ILE A 30 1.21 -19.36 0.82
CA ILE A 30 2.59 -19.81 0.63
C ILE A 30 3.18 -20.21 1.98
N GLU A 31 2.99 -19.44 3.04
CA GLU A 31 3.43 -19.82 4.40
C GLU A 31 2.90 -21.19 4.85
N ALA A 32 1.71 -21.58 4.39
CA ALA A 32 1.06 -22.83 4.78
C ALA A 32 1.22 -23.99 3.77
N CYS A 33 1.80 -23.77 2.58
CA CYS A 33 1.84 -24.76 1.50
C CYS A 33 3.26 -24.94 0.95
N ALA A 34 3.88 -26.08 1.27
CA ALA A 34 5.24 -26.42 0.84
C ALA A 34 5.42 -26.44 -0.70
N ASP A 35 4.44 -26.97 -1.43
CA ASP A 35 4.49 -27.03 -2.90
C ASP A 35 4.54 -25.63 -3.53
N CYS A 36 3.77 -24.69 -2.99
CA CYS A 36 3.77 -23.30 -3.44
C CYS A 36 5.03 -22.54 -3.00
N GLN A 37 5.62 -22.89 -1.85
CA GLN A 37 6.93 -22.34 -1.45
C GLN A 37 8.01 -22.75 -2.44
N GLU A 38 8.12 -24.05 -2.75
CA GLU A 38 9.13 -24.56 -3.67
C GLU A 38 9.00 -23.92 -5.06
N LEU A 39 7.78 -23.77 -5.56
CA LEU A 39 7.55 -23.18 -6.88
C LEU A 39 7.94 -21.70 -6.92
N VAL A 40 7.59 -20.92 -5.89
CA VAL A 40 7.94 -19.49 -5.81
C VAL A 40 9.45 -19.31 -5.66
N GLU A 41 10.11 -20.15 -4.87
CA GLU A 41 11.57 -20.12 -4.76
C GLU A 41 12.27 -20.48 -6.07
N LEU A 42 11.75 -21.48 -6.81
CA LEU A 42 12.26 -21.81 -8.14
C LEU A 42 12.16 -20.62 -9.10
N ASP A 43 11.02 -19.93 -9.13
CA ASP A 43 10.83 -18.75 -9.98
C ASP A 43 11.80 -17.61 -9.61
N ARG A 44 11.98 -17.35 -8.31
CA ARG A 44 12.96 -16.37 -7.79
C ARG A 44 14.38 -16.69 -8.23
N VAL A 45 14.80 -17.96 -8.13
CA VAL A 45 16.13 -18.42 -8.56
C VAL A 45 16.31 -18.25 -10.06
N ILE A 46 15.32 -18.65 -10.88
CA ILE A 46 15.38 -18.49 -12.33
C ILE A 46 15.54 -17.02 -12.71
N ARG A 47 14.73 -16.12 -12.12
CA ARG A 47 14.81 -14.68 -12.38
C ARG A 47 16.16 -14.10 -11.95
N HIS A 48 16.69 -14.53 -10.80
CA HIS A 48 18.00 -14.11 -10.33
C HIS A 48 19.10 -14.51 -11.32
N GLU A 49 19.13 -15.78 -11.74
CA GLU A 49 20.11 -16.27 -12.72
C GLU A 49 19.99 -15.58 -14.07
N LEU A 50 18.77 -15.34 -14.54
CA LEU A 50 18.52 -14.61 -15.78
C LEU A 50 19.04 -13.17 -15.69
N ARG A 51 18.75 -12.44 -14.59
CA ARG A 51 19.26 -11.08 -14.39
C ARG A 51 20.78 -11.04 -14.32
N ALA A 52 21.41 -12.01 -13.66
CA ALA A 52 22.86 -12.08 -13.54
C ALA A 52 23.56 -12.33 -14.89
N ARG A 53 22.89 -13.02 -15.81
CA ARG A 53 23.43 -13.36 -17.15
C ARG A 53 22.96 -12.42 -18.26
N ALA A 54 21.89 -11.67 -18.02
CA ALA A 54 21.37 -10.70 -18.98
C ALA A 54 22.42 -9.61 -19.23
N GLN A 55 22.57 -9.21 -20.49
CA GLN A 55 23.44 -8.09 -20.84
C GLN A 55 22.83 -6.81 -20.25
N THR A 56 23.54 -6.20 -19.32
CA THR A 56 23.15 -4.92 -18.74
C THR A 56 23.64 -3.78 -19.64
N THR A 57 22.80 -2.80 -19.89
CA THR A 57 23.23 -1.54 -20.51
C THR A 57 24.12 -0.78 -19.54
N VAL A 58 25.19 -0.17 -20.06
CA VAL A 58 26.05 0.72 -19.26
C VAL A 58 25.20 1.90 -18.78
N THR A 59 25.10 2.08 -17.46
CA THR A 59 24.41 3.24 -16.88
C THR A 59 25.24 4.50 -17.15
N PRO A 60 24.65 5.60 -17.66
CA PRO A 60 25.37 6.86 -17.82
C PRO A 60 25.86 7.38 -16.47
N SER A 61 27.12 7.83 -16.40
CA SER A 61 27.73 8.35 -15.16
C SER A 61 26.94 9.53 -14.56
N SER A 62 26.34 10.36 -15.41
CA SER A 62 25.49 11.47 -14.98
C SER A 62 24.22 11.01 -14.24
N LEU A 63 23.65 9.86 -14.60
CA LEU A 63 22.51 9.29 -13.89
C LEU A 63 22.93 8.76 -12.52
N GLU A 64 24.04 8.04 -12.48
CA GLU A 64 24.60 7.50 -11.24
C GLU A 64 24.91 8.61 -10.23
N GLU A 65 25.54 9.70 -10.67
CA GLU A 65 25.86 10.85 -9.83
C GLU A 65 24.59 11.55 -9.31
N ARG A 66 23.59 11.74 -10.17
CA ARG A 66 22.29 12.30 -9.77
C ARG A 66 21.58 11.44 -8.73
N VAL A 67 21.55 10.12 -8.93
CA VAL A 67 20.94 9.19 -7.96
C VAL A 67 21.70 9.24 -6.63
N ARG A 68 23.04 9.24 -6.66
CA ARG A 68 23.87 9.35 -5.45
C ARG A 68 23.60 10.64 -4.69
N LEU A 69 23.55 11.79 -5.39
CA LEU A 69 23.23 13.08 -4.78
C LEU A 69 21.81 13.07 -4.19
N ALA A 70 20.83 12.52 -4.91
CA ALA A 70 19.45 12.43 -4.42
C ALA A 70 19.36 11.57 -3.15
N LEU A 71 20.09 10.45 -3.08
CA LEU A 71 20.14 9.61 -1.88
C LEU A 71 20.82 10.30 -0.68
N GLN A 72 21.81 11.16 -0.91
CA GLN A 72 22.45 11.95 0.15
C GLN A 72 21.56 13.08 0.66
N GLN A 73 20.73 13.65 -0.21
CA GLN A 73 19.81 14.75 0.11
C GLN A 73 18.47 14.26 0.66
N ALA A 74 18.16 12.97 0.55
CA ALA A 74 16.93 12.38 1.08
C ALA A 74 16.85 12.60 2.61
N PRO A 75 15.84 13.34 3.11
CA PRO A 75 15.67 13.57 4.54
C PRO A 75 15.58 12.24 5.29
N ALA A 76 16.33 12.12 6.40
CA ALA A 76 16.27 10.94 7.26
C ALA A 76 14.85 10.65 7.81
N GLU A 77 13.98 11.66 7.79
CA GLU A 77 12.59 11.62 8.26
C GLU A 77 11.67 10.75 7.39
N GLN A 78 12.01 10.50 6.12
CA GLN A 78 11.22 9.60 5.25
C GLN A 78 11.44 8.11 5.58
N ARG A 79 12.41 7.76 6.45
CA ARG A 79 12.72 6.36 6.79
C ARG A 79 11.82 5.73 7.85
N ARG A 80 10.92 6.48 8.48
CA ARG A 80 9.87 5.98 9.39
C ARG A 80 8.96 7.15 9.66
N ALA A 81 7.70 7.08 9.21
CA ALA A 81 6.68 7.88 9.87
C ALA A 81 6.81 7.60 11.38
N PRO A 82 6.94 8.62 12.23
CA PRO A 82 7.03 8.39 13.66
C PRO A 82 5.75 7.66 14.06
N ILE A 83 5.89 6.40 14.48
CA ILE A 83 4.83 5.72 15.21
C ILE A 83 4.56 6.65 16.39
N VAL A 84 3.42 7.34 16.36
CA VAL A 84 2.98 8.19 17.45
C VAL A 84 2.82 7.26 18.65
N THR A 85 3.85 7.19 19.48
CA THR A 85 3.80 6.47 20.75
C THR A 85 2.87 7.27 21.65
N ILE A 86 1.59 6.91 21.64
CA ILE A 86 0.61 7.42 22.60
C ILE A 86 1.09 6.93 23.96
N SER A 87 1.76 7.82 24.70
CA SER A 87 2.09 7.54 26.10
C SER A 87 0.78 7.43 26.88
N PRO A 88 0.59 6.38 27.70
CA PRO A 88 -0.59 6.28 28.53
C PRO A 88 -0.57 7.41 29.56
N VAL A 89 -1.52 8.34 29.46
CA VAL A 89 -1.73 9.39 30.45
C VAL A 89 -2.26 8.72 31.73
N PRO A 90 -1.70 8.99 32.92
CA PRO A 90 -2.17 8.37 34.15
C PRO A 90 -3.65 8.73 34.40
N LEU A 91 -4.46 7.72 34.75
CA LEU A 91 -5.92 7.79 34.82
C LEU A 91 -6.45 9.01 35.61
N LYS A 92 -5.72 9.46 36.64
CA LYS A 92 -6.08 10.61 37.48
C LYS A 92 -6.06 11.95 36.73
N GLN A 93 -5.29 12.07 35.65
CA GLN A 93 -5.23 13.26 34.80
C GLN A 93 -6.21 13.18 33.62
N ALA A 94 -6.74 12.00 33.28
CA ALA A 94 -7.73 11.82 32.21
C ALA A 94 -9.15 12.24 32.63
N VAL A 95 -9.50 12.12 33.92
CA VAL A 95 -10.85 12.42 34.44
C VAL A 95 -11.33 13.84 34.10
N PRO A 96 -10.56 14.93 34.36
CA PRO A 96 -11.04 16.28 34.04
C PRO A 96 -11.11 16.55 32.52
N MET A 97 -10.26 15.89 31.73
CA MET A 97 -10.18 16.11 30.28
C MET A 97 -11.32 15.40 29.52
N VAL A 98 -11.71 14.19 29.97
CA VAL A 98 -12.88 13.47 29.45
C VAL A 98 -14.18 14.22 29.78
N ALA A 99 -14.29 14.80 30.98
CA ALA A 99 -15.47 15.56 31.37
C ALA A 99 -15.68 16.83 30.51
N ALA A 100 -14.60 17.53 30.17
CA ALA A 100 -14.66 18.71 29.30
C ALA A 100 -15.03 18.34 27.85
N ALA A 101 -14.48 17.25 27.31
CA ALA A 101 -14.83 16.76 25.97
C ALA A 101 -16.29 16.26 25.88
N ALA A 102 -16.79 15.58 26.91
CA ALA A 102 -18.19 15.14 26.98
C ALA A 102 -19.18 16.31 27.03
N ALA A 103 -18.83 17.39 27.74
CA ALA A 103 -19.63 18.62 27.76
C ALA A 103 -19.67 19.30 26.38
N LEU A 104 -18.53 19.33 25.66
CA LEU A 104 -18.47 19.87 24.30
C LEU A 104 -19.28 19.01 23.31
N PHE A 105 -19.23 17.68 23.44
CA PHE A 105 -19.99 16.73 22.62
C PHE A 105 -21.50 16.86 22.85
N MET A 106 -21.95 17.08 24.10
CA MET A 106 -23.36 17.33 24.40
C MET A 106 -23.86 18.66 23.81
N VAL A 107 -23.03 19.70 23.85
CA VAL A 107 -23.40 21.02 23.31
C VAL A 107 -23.44 20.99 21.77
N VAL A 108 -22.43 20.39 21.12
CA VAL A 108 -22.40 20.26 19.65
C VAL A 108 -23.43 19.26 19.14
N GLY A 109 -23.67 18.15 19.85
CA GLY A 109 -24.70 17.17 19.48
C GLY A 109 -26.15 17.72 19.55
N SER A 110 -26.38 18.78 20.31
CA SER A 110 -27.69 19.45 20.37
C SER A 110 -27.94 20.41 19.19
N VAL A 111 -26.89 20.77 18.45
CA VAL A 111 -26.96 21.54 17.20
C VAL A 111 -26.64 20.57 16.08
N GLY A 112 -27.67 19.86 15.60
CA GLY A 112 -27.53 18.77 14.64
C GLY A 112 -26.46 19.02 13.58
N VAL A 113 -25.34 18.30 13.70
CA VAL A 113 -24.32 18.24 12.66
C VAL A 113 -24.96 17.49 11.51
N THR A 114 -25.27 18.22 10.45
CA THR A 114 -25.77 17.71 9.19
C THR A 114 -24.76 16.72 8.61
N ASP A 115 -25.31 15.72 7.95
CA ASP A 115 -24.72 14.52 7.35
C ASP A 115 -23.72 14.82 6.19
N ASP A 116 -23.04 15.96 6.21
CA ASP A 116 -22.21 16.46 5.10
C ASP A 116 -20.93 15.62 4.91
N ALA A 117 -20.40 15.00 5.96
CA ALA A 117 -19.19 14.19 5.88
C ALA A 117 -19.39 12.85 5.13
N ASN A 118 -20.59 12.26 5.22
CA ASN A 118 -20.90 10.98 4.58
C ASN A 118 -21.11 11.14 3.07
N VAL A 119 -21.76 12.23 2.66
CA VAL A 119 -22.01 12.55 1.24
C VAL A 119 -20.72 12.90 0.49
N THR A 120 -19.80 13.61 1.14
CA THR A 120 -18.52 14.01 0.53
C THR A 120 -17.57 12.83 0.30
N SER A 121 -17.63 11.82 1.16
CA SER A 121 -16.80 10.61 1.04
C SER A 121 -17.26 9.72 -0.12
N ALA A 122 -18.57 9.60 -0.31
CA ALA A 122 -19.15 8.87 -1.43
C ALA A 122 -18.83 9.55 -2.77
N SER A 123 -18.97 10.89 -2.86
CA SER A 123 -18.69 11.62 -4.11
C SER A 123 -17.22 11.55 -4.53
N MET A 124 -16.28 11.54 -3.57
CA MET A 124 -14.84 11.44 -3.86
C MET A 124 -14.47 10.05 -4.42
N LEU A 125 -15.11 8.98 -3.94
CA LEU A 125 -14.88 7.63 -4.45
C LEU A 125 -15.45 7.45 -5.86
N GLU A 126 -16.65 7.99 -6.12
CA GLU A 126 -17.26 8.00 -7.44
C GLU A 126 -16.36 8.69 -8.48
N ASP A 127 -15.77 9.83 -8.12
CA ASP A 127 -14.91 10.62 -9.02
C ASP A 127 -13.60 9.89 -9.38
N VAL A 128 -13.01 9.16 -8.42
CA VAL A 128 -11.82 8.33 -8.65
C VAL A 128 -12.15 7.14 -9.56
N VAL A 129 -13.28 6.46 -9.32
CA VAL A 129 -13.74 5.34 -10.17
C VAL A 129 -13.97 5.83 -11.61
N GLN A 130 -14.58 7.00 -11.77
CA GLN A 130 -14.88 7.57 -13.08
C GLN A 130 -13.63 8.04 -13.84
N LEU A 131 -12.62 8.55 -13.13
CA LEU A 131 -11.32 8.90 -13.72
C LEU A 131 -10.57 7.65 -14.24
N HIS A 132 -10.68 6.52 -13.54
CA HIS A 132 -10.05 5.27 -13.96
C HIS A 132 -10.88 4.50 -15.01
N SER A 133 -12.21 4.63 -15.02
CA SER A 133 -13.07 3.96 -16.01
C SER A 133 -13.13 4.67 -17.36
N SER A 134 -12.78 5.97 -17.41
CA SER A 134 -12.77 6.76 -18.65
C SER A 134 -11.49 6.57 -19.48
N GLN A 135 -10.44 5.98 -18.89
CA GLN A 135 -9.29 5.51 -19.64
C GLN A 135 -9.54 4.06 -20.06
N LEU A 136 -10.26 3.89 -21.18
CA LEU A 136 -10.28 2.61 -21.87
C LEU A 136 -8.82 2.19 -22.16
N PRO A 137 -8.43 0.95 -21.86
CA PRO A 137 -7.15 0.41 -22.29
C PRO A 137 -6.95 0.64 -23.78
N SER A 138 -5.72 0.92 -24.22
CA SER A 138 -5.36 1.19 -25.63
C SER A 138 -5.78 0.11 -26.63
N ASP A 139 -6.22 -1.03 -26.12
CA ASP A 139 -6.53 -2.24 -26.88
C ASP A 139 -8.04 -2.37 -27.19
N VAL A 140 -8.87 -1.44 -26.71
CA VAL A 140 -10.31 -1.39 -27.04
C VAL A 140 -10.51 -0.42 -28.20
N ALA A 141 -10.64 -0.94 -29.42
CA ALA A 141 -11.09 -0.16 -30.57
C ALA A 141 -12.56 0.24 -30.37
N GLU A 142 -12.87 1.54 -30.46
CA GLU A 142 -14.24 2.03 -30.46
C GLU A 142 -15.00 1.51 -31.71
N PRO A 143 -16.29 1.17 -31.59
CA PRO A 143 -17.11 0.66 -32.69
C PRO A 143 -17.48 1.71 -33.75
#